data_AF-A0A7Y8ILZ6-F1
#
_entry.id   AF-A0A7Y8ILZ6-F1
#
_cell.length_a   1.000
_cell.length_b   1.000
_cell.length_c   1.000
_cell.angle_alpha   90.00
_cell.angle_beta   90.00
_cell.angle_gamma   90.00
#
_symmetry.space_group_name_H-M   'P 1'
#
loop_
_entity.id
_entity.type
_entity.pdbx_description
1 polymer ?
#
loop_
_entity_poly.entity_id
_entity_poly.type
_entity_poly.pdbx_seq_one_letter_code
_entity_poly.pdbx_strand_id
1 'polypeptide(L)'
;LEPGRALFPTLGRGALAVLLGGVAAAHLALWGVPLLLSRRRTDRGGPPRRSVRSALATVRRATASPMTKEAAANLIEQALVAVFGEVDERPSPGDDERTTVLRELLRDVRFVRYAPQLGDYSEKIQDIARRARAAIERWG
;
A
#
# COMPACT_ATOMS: atom_id res chain seq x y z
N LEU A 1 24.57 -24.05 42.05
CA LEU A 1 23.29 -24.81 42.13
C LEU A 1 22.75 -24.49 43.52
N GLU A 2 21.71 -23.68 43.76
CA GLU A 2 20.47 -23.38 43.03
C GLU A 2 20.05 -21.90 43.24
N PRO A 3 19.60 -21.18 42.20
CA PRO A 3 18.89 -19.91 42.32
C PRO A 3 17.37 -20.14 42.19
N GLY A 4 16.57 -19.75 43.18
CA GLY A 4 15.13 -19.88 42.99
C GLY A 4 14.27 -19.55 44.20
N ARG A 5 14.10 -18.27 44.53
CA ARG A 5 12.82 -17.80 45.08
C ARG A 5 12.41 -16.47 44.46
N ALA A 6 11.40 -16.62 43.61
CA ALA A 6 10.61 -15.63 42.92
C ALA A 6 10.35 -14.34 43.72
N LEU A 7 10.93 -13.25 43.23
CA LEU A 7 10.49 -11.88 43.50
C LEU A 7 9.39 -11.54 42.49
N PHE A 8 8.16 -11.96 42.76
CA PHE A 8 6.99 -11.36 42.10
C PHE A 8 6.22 -10.57 43.15
N PRO A 9 6.22 -9.22 43.08
CA PRO A 9 5.36 -8.44 43.96
C PRO A 9 3.91 -8.85 43.68
N THR A 10 3.15 -9.14 44.74
CA THR A 10 1.72 -9.41 44.70
C THR A 10 0.99 -8.16 44.22
N LEU A 11 0.93 -7.98 42.91
CA LEU A 11 0.14 -6.94 42.27
C LEU A 11 -1.32 -7.18 42.63
N GLY A 12 -1.88 -6.27 43.43
CA GLY A 12 -3.29 -6.30 43.81
C GLY A 12 -4.16 -6.40 42.57
N ARG A 13 -5.30 -7.11 42.67
CA ARG A 13 -6.21 -7.39 41.54
C ARG A 13 -6.57 -6.13 40.73
N GLY A 14 -6.59 -4.95 41.36
CA GLY A 14 -6.77 -3.66 40.69
C GLY A 14 -5.62 -3.26 39.75
N ALA A 15 -4.36 -3.51 40.12
CA ALA A 15 -3.20 -3.20 39.28
C ALA A 15 -3.14 -4.11 38.04
N LEU A 16 -3.51 -5.38 38.18
CA LEU A 16 -3.67 -6.32 37.07
C LEU A 16 -4.80 -5.89 36.13
N ALA A 17 -5.94 -5.43 36.66
CA ALA A 17 -7.05 -4.92 35.85
C ALA A 17 -6.69 -3.65 35.07
N VAL A 18 -5.91 -2.74 35.67
CA VAL A 18 -5.43 -1.53 35.00
C VAL A 18 -4.42 -1.86 33.89
N LEU A 19 -3.51 -2.82 34.11
CA LEU A 19 -2.56 -3.28 33.10
C LEU A 19 -3.29 -4.00 31.94
N LEU A 20 -4.20 -4.92 32.23
CA LEU A 20 -4.99 -5.62 31.21
C LEU A 20 -5.91 -4.67 30.44
N GLY A 21 -6.55 -3.71 31.12
CA GLY A 21 -7.35 -2.67 30.49
C GLY A 21 -6.53 -1.74 29.61
N GLY A 22 -5.32 -1.37 30.03
CA GLY A 22 -4.38 -0.56 29.25
C GLY A 22 -3.89 -1.27 27.99
N VAL A 23 -3.54 -2.55 28.08
CA VAL A 23 -3.11 -3.35 26.92
C VAL A 23 -4.26 -3.56 25.93
N ALA A 24 -5.49 -3.80 26.41
CA ALA A 24 -6.67 -3.93 25.55
C ALA A 24 -7.04 -2.60 24.87
N ALA A 25 -6.98 -1.48 25.60
CA ALA A 25 -7.21 -0.15 25.03
C ALA A 25 -6.14 0.23 24.00
N ALA A 26 -4.87 -0.13 24.25
CA ALA A 26 -3.78 0.06 23.30
C ALA A 26 -3.95 -0.80 22.04
N HIS A 27 -4.41 -2.05 22.16
CA HIS A 27 -4.71 -2.91 21.01
C HIS A 27 -5.89 -2.38 20.19
N LEU A 28 -6.94 -1.88 20.83
CA LEU A 28 -8.07 -1.25 20.13
C LEU A 28 -7.70 0.08 19.48
N ALA A 29 -6.79 0.86 20.07
CA ALA A 29 -6.25 2.06 19.42
C ALA A 29 -5.32 1.72 18.25
N LEU A 30 -4.56 0.62 18.33
CA LEU A 30 -3.68 0.17 17.26
C LEU A 30 -4.46 -0.42 16.07
N TRP A 31 -5.64 -1.01 16.31
CA TRP A 31 -6.51 -1.60 15.28
C TRP A 31 -7.69 -0.72 14.85
N GLY A 32 -8.15 0.21 15.69
CA GLY A 32 -9.37 1.00 15.48
C GLY A 32 -9.19 2.35 14.77
N VAL A 33 -7.96 2.71 14.39
CA VAL A 33 -7.65 4.05 13.86
C VAL A 33 -7.86 4.28 12.35
N PRO A 34 -8.27 3.33 11.46
CA PRO A 34 -8.57 3.73 10.08
C PRO A 34 -10.02 4.23 9.89
N LEU A 35 -10.92 4.06 10.87
CA LEU A 35 -12.36 4.31 10.66
C LEU A 35 -12.84 5.73 11.02
N LEU A 36 -12.18 6.42 11.96
CA LEU A 36 -12.60 7.77 12.37
C LEU A 36 -11.87 8.92 11.66
N LEU A 37 -10.73 8.65 11.02
CA LEU A 37 -10.00 9.65 10.20
C LEU A 37 -10.48 9.73 8.74
N SER A 38 -11.30 8.78 8.30
CA SER A 38 -11.78 8.71 6.91
C SER A 38 -12.96 9.65 6.63
N ARG A 39 -13.50 10.35 7.64
CA ARG A 39 -14.71 11.19 7.50
C ARG A 39 -14.45 12.69 7.33
N ARG A 40 -13.19 13.11 7.22
CA ARG A 40 -12.81 14.52 6.91
C ARG A 40 -11.74 14.62 5.84
N ARG A 41 -11.97 14.00 4.69
CA ARG A 41 -11.20 14.33 3.47
C ARG A 41 -12.13 14.59 2.28
N THR A 42 -13.17 15.37 2.53
CA THR A 42 -13.77 16.24 1.52
C THR A 42 -13.02 17.57 1.56
N ASP A 43 -11.79 17.56 1.06
CA ASP A 43 -11.17 18.78 0.60
C ASP A 43 -10.57 18.49 -0.77
N ARG A 44 -11.05 19.21 -1.77
CA ARG A 44 -10.58 19.11 -3.16
C ARG A 44 -9.21 19.80 -3.24
N GLY A 45 -8.21 19.10 -2.72
CA GLY A 45 -6.81 19.52 -2.72
C GLY A 45 -5.96 18.26 -2.70
N GLY A 46 -5.87 17.61 -3.85
CA GLY A 46 -5.02 16.42 -4.02
C GLY A 46 -3.56 16.72 -3.65
N PRO A 47 -2.75 15.69 -3.35
CA PRO A 47 -1.30 15.86 -3.21
C PRO A 47 -0.78 16.69 -4.40
N PRO A 48 0.23 17.57 -4.21
CA PRO A 48 0.76 18.38 -5.30
C PRO A 48 1.05 17.43 -6.45
N ARG A 49 0.33 17.58 -7.57
CA ARG A 49 0.43 16.66 -8.70
C ARG A 49 1.92 16.55 -9.02
N ARG A 50 2.56 15.42 -8.68
CA ARG A 50 3.83 15.10 -9.34
C ARG A 50 3.49 15.21 -10.82
N SER A 51 4.24 16.06 -11.54
CA SER A 51 3.89 16.33 -12.92
C SER A 51 3.75 15.00 -13.65
N VAL A 52 2.73 14.84 -14.49
CA VAL A 52 2.50 13.64 -15.30
C VAL A 52 3.82 13.19 -15.96
N ARG A 53 4.64 14.16 -16.39
CA ARG A 53 6.01 13.96 -16.87
C ARG A 53 6.91 13.19 -15.90
N SER A 54 6.90 13.54 -14.61
CA SER A 54 7.64 12.81 -13.59
C SER A 54 7.13 11.38 -13.43
N ALA A 55 5.82 11.15 -13.44
CA ALA A 55 5.26 9.81 -13.33
C ALA A 55 5.64 8.94 -14.54
N LEU A 56 5.56 9.50 -15.76
CA LEU A 56 6.01 8.86 -16.98
C LEU A 56 7.52 8.55 -16.95
N ALA A 57 8.34 9.47 -16.43
CA ALA A 57 9.77 9.23 -16.25
C ALA A 57 10.05 8.08 -15.26
N THR A 58 9.25 7.96 -14.19
CA THR A 58 9.32 6.86 -13.23
C THR A 58 8.94 5.53 -13.89
N VAL A 59 7.85 5.47 -14.65
CA VAL A 59 7.46 4.24 -15.40
C VAL A 59 8.55 3.84 -16.39
N ARG A 60 9.13 4.80 -17.13
CA ARG A 60 10.25 4.54 -18.04
C ARG A 60 11.48 3.99 -17.32
N ARG A 61 11.77 4.50 -16.12
CA ARG A 61 12.90 4.01 -15.31
C ARG A 61 12.71 2.54 -14.92
N ALA A 62 11.48 2.15 -14.57
CA ALA A 62 11.15 0.78 -14.16
C ALA A 62 11.51 -0.29 -15.21
N THR A 63 11.58 0.09 -16.50
CA THR A 63 11.93 -0.82 -17.60
C THR A 63 13.33 -0.63 -18.18
N ALA A 64 14.03 0.46 -17.84
CA ALA A 64 15.27 0.85 -18.50
C ALA A 64 16.56 0.51 -17.72
N SER A 65 16.46 0.23 -16.42
CA SER A 65 17.62 -0.04 -15.57
C SER A 65 17.60 -1.48 -15.05
N PRO A 66 18.76 -2.15 -14.91
CA PRO A 66 18.81 -3.45 -14.28
C PRO A 66 18.34 -3.33 -12.83
N MET A 67 17.21 -3.95 -12.51
CA MET A 67 16.62 -3.96 -11.18
C MET A 67 15.78 -5.22 -10.97
N THR A 68 15.45 -5.52 -9.72
CA THR A 68 14.57 -6.65 -9.40
C THR A 68 13.13 -6.38 -9.85
N LYS A 69 12.37 -7.45 -10.09
CA LYS A 69 10.93 -7.34 -10.43
C LYS A 69 10.15 -6.52 -9.41
N GLU A 70 10.52 -6.64 -8.14
CA GLU A 70 9.88 -5.99 -7.01
C GLU A 70 10.12 -4.49 -7.03
N ALA A 71 11.36 -4.08 -7.32
CA ALA A 71 11.71 -2.67 -7.48
C ALA A 71 10.99 -2.04 -8.67
N ALA A 72 10.96 -2.73 -9.82
CA ALA A 72 10.24 -2.26 -11.00
C ALA A 72 8.73 -2.12 -10.73
N ALA A 73 8.10 -3.14 -10.16
CA ALA A 73 6.69 -3.11 -9.80
C ALA A 73 6.37 -1.97 -8.81
N ASN A 74 7.20 -1.77 -7.79
CA ASN A 74 7.05 -0.68 -6.82
C ASN A 74 7.15 0.70 -7.48
N LEU A 75 8.05 0.91 -8.45
CA LEU A 75 8.14 2.17 -9.20
C LEU A 75 6.87 2.43 -10.03
N ILE A 76 6.32 1.40 -10.67
CA ILE A 76 5.07 1.51 -11.44
C ILE A 76 3.90 1.83 -10.51
N GLU A 77 3.76 1.12 -9.38
CA GLU A 77 2.73 1.37 -8.37
C GLU A 77 2.79 2.82 -7.87
N GLN A 78 3.99 3.30 -7.50
CA GLN A 78 4.18 4.68 -7.05
C GLN A 78 3.81 5.71 -8.12
N ALA A 79 4.10 5.45 -9.39
CA ALA A 79 3.73 6.35 -10.48
C ALA A 79 2.21 6.44 -10.65
N LEU A 80 1.51 5.30 -10.59
CA LEU A 80 0.05 5.24 -10.68
C LEU A 80 -0.61 5.93 -9.49
N VAL A 81 -0.21 5.61 -8.26
CA VAL A 81 -0.74 6.23 -7.04
C VAL A 81 -0.44 7.72 -6.99
N ALA A 82 0.71 8.16 -7.51
CA ALA A 82 1.03 9.59 -7.57
C ALA A 82 0.14 10.39 -8.54
N VAL A 83 -0.34 9.78 -9.63
CA VAL A 83 -1.19 10.45 -10.63
C VAL A 83 -2.67 10.33 -10.25
N PHE A 84 -3.10 9.14 -9.85
CA PHE A 84 -4.52 8.81 -9.70
C PHE A 84 -4.99 8.74 -8.23
N GLY A 85 -4.06 8.76 -7.27
CA GLY A 85 -4.36 8.48 -5.88
C GLY A 85 -4.52 6.98 -5.60
N GLU A 86 -4.92 6.68 -4.37
CA GLU A 86 -5.25 5.32 -3.95
C GLU A 86 -6.56 4.85 -4.62
N VAL A 87 -6.57 3.60 -5.10
CA VAL A 87 -7.75 2.96 -5.69
C VAL A 87 -8.12 1.76 -4.81
N ASP A 88 -9.40 1.66 -4.44
CA ASP A 88 -9.89 0.52 -3.66
C ASP A 88 -9.75 -0.79 -4.47
N GLU A 89 -9.26 -1.84 -3.80
CA GLU A 89 -9.12 -3.17 -4.39
C GLU A 89 -10.46 -3.82 -4.70
N ARG A 90 -11.53 -3.43 -4.00
CA ARG A 90 -12.86 -4.00 -4.15
C ARG A 90 -13.65 -3.24 -5.21
N PRO A 91 -14.26 -3.96 -6.17
CA PRO A 91 -15.22 -3.36 -7.09
C PRO A 91 -16.41 -2.74 -6.37
N SER A 92 -16.83 -1.57 -6.88
CA SER A 92 -18.00 -0.84 -6.45
C SER A 92 -18.95 -0.65 -7.65
N PRO A 93 -20.28 -0.74 -7.45
CA PRO A 93 -21.25 -0.45 -8.51
C PRO A 93 -21.12 0.94 -9.16
N GLY A 94 -20.43 1.88 -8.50
CA GLY A 94 -20.18 3.23 -9.01
C GLY A 94 -18.84 3.42 -9.72
N ASP A 95 -18.08 2.36 -9.98
CA ASP A 95 -16.79 2.47 -10.65
C ASP A 95 -16.94 2.89 -12.10
N ASP A 96 -16.17 3.90 -12.52
CA ASP A 96 -16.02 4.26 -13.93
C ASP A 96 -14.99 3.34 -14.63
N GLU A 97 -14.91 3.45 -15.96
CA GLU A 97 -13.95 2.69 -16.78
C GLU A 97 -12.51 2.88 -16.26
N ARG A 98 -12.14 4.14 -15.96
CA ARG A 98 -10.81 4.49 -15.44
C ARG A 98 -10.50 3.73 -14.16
N THR A 99 -11.41 3.73 -13.18
CA THR A 99 -11.21 3.08 -11.88
C THR A 99 -11.09 1.57 -12.04
N THR A 100 -11.90 0.98 -12.93
CA THR A 100 -11.83 -0.44 -13.26
C THR A 100 -10.47 -0.83 -13.83
N VAL A 101 -10.00 -0.07 -14.83
CA VAL A 101 -8.69 -0.31 -15.48
C VAL A 101 -7.53 -0.09 -14.50
N LEU A 102 -7.56 0.97 -13.70
CA LEU A 102 -6.51 1.23 -12.72
C LEU A 102 -6.44 0.15 -11.65
N ARG A 103 -7.59 -0.35 -11.18
CA ARG A 103 -7.63 -1.44 -10.21
C ARG A 103 -7.03 -2.72 -10.77
N GLU A 104 -7.40 -3.09 -11.99
CA GLU A 104 -6.85 -4.28 -12.65
C GLU A 104 -5.33 -4.15 -12.83
N LEU A 105 -4.87 -2.98 -13.26
CA LEU A 105 -3.45 -2.70 -13.43
C LEU A 105 -2.68 -2.77 -12.10
N LEU A 106 -3.22 -2.18 -11.02
CA LEU A 106 -2.61 -2.26 -9.69
C LEU A 106 -2.57 -3.71 -9.17
N ARG A 107 -3.60 -4.52 -9.47
CA ARG A 107 -3.61 -5.95 -9.15
C ARG A 107 -2.49 -6.69 -9.88
N ASP A 108 -2.28 -6.42 -11.17
CA ASP A 108 -1.17 -6.98 -11.95
C ASP A 108 0.20 -6.57 -11.39
N VAL A 109 0.36 -5.30 -11.03
CA VAL A 109 1.60 -4.79 -10.42
C VAL A 109 1.89 -5.51 -9.10
N ARG A 110 0.89 -5.62 -8.22
CA ARG A 110 1.02 -6.30 -6.93
C ARG A 110 1.28 -7.79 -7.11
N PHE A 111 0.66 -8.42 -8.09
CA PHE A 111 0.95 -9.81 -8.44
C PHE A 111 2.43 -10.00 -8.76
N VAL A 112 3.00 -9.21 -9.67
CA VAL A 112 4.43 -9.31 -10.01
C VAL A 112 5.33 -9.02 -8.81
N ARG A 113 4.96 -8.00 -8.00
CA ARG A 113 5.72 -7.62 -6.80
C ARG A 113 5.82 -8.79 -5.82
N TYR A 114 4.72 -9.50 -5.56
CA TYR A 114 4.66 -10.57 -4.56
C TYR A 114 4.82 -11.99 -5.14
N ALA A 115 4.96 -12.13 -6.46
CA ALA A 115 5.13 -13.43 -7.07
C ALA A 115 6.43 -14.13 -6.61
N PRO A 116 6.45 -15.47 -6.47
CA PRO A 116 7.68 -16.21 -6.20
C PRO A 116 8.77 -15.96 -7.26
N GLN A 117 10.04 -16.04 -6.86
CA GLN A 117 11.22 -15.81 -7.72
C GLN A 117 11.50 -16.95 -8.73
N LEU A 118 10.46 -17.68 -9.15
CA LEU A 118 10.57 -18.92 -9.93
C LEU A 118 10.59 -18.69 -11.45
N GLY A 119 10.70 -17.44 -11.92
CA GLY A 119 10.70 -17.14 -13.35
C GLY A 119 11.14 -15.72 -13.69
N ASP A 120 11.40 -15.48 -14.97
CA ASP A 120 11.65 -14.14 -15.50
C ASP A 120 10.32 -13.39 -15.69
N TYR A 121 10.17 -12.26 -15.01
CA TYR A 121 8.98 -11.40 -15.09
C TYR A 121 9.21 -10.18 -15.99
N SER A 122 10.33 -10.10 -16.70
CA SER A 122 10.71 -8.92 -17.50
C SER A 122 9.65 -8.57 -18.55
N GLU A 123 9.12 -9.56 -19.29
CA GLU A 123 8.06 -9.33 -20.28
C GLU A 123 6.77 -8.82 -19.64
N LYS A 124 6.34 -9.43 -18.52
CA LYS A 124 5.14 -8.99 -17.78
C LYS A 124 5.32 -7.57 -17.22
N ILE A 125 6.52 -7.22 -16.76
CA ILE A 125 6.84 -5.86 -16.30
C ILE A 125 6.79 -4.87 -17.46
N GLN A 126 7.33 -5.21 -18.63
CA GLN A 126 7.26 -4.36 -19.82
C GLN A 126 5.81 -4.14 -20.26
N ASP A 127 4.98 -5.19 -20.26
CA ASP A 127 3.56 -5.08 -20.55
C ASP A 127 2.83 -4.16 -19.56
N ILE A 128 3.02 -4.40 -18.26
CA ILE A 128 2.41 -3.59 -17.20
C ILE A 128 2.86 -2.13 -17.32
N ALA A 129 4.15 -1.86 -17.54
CA ALA A 129 4.68 -0.51 -17.71
C ALA A 129 4.08 0.19 -18.93
N ARG A 130 3.91 -0.53 -20.05
CA ARG A 130 3.24 -0.02 -21.25
C ARG A 130 1.78 0.36 -20.96
N ARG A 131 1.03 -0.50 -20.27
CA ARG A 131 -0.35 -0.21 -19.88
C ARG A 131 -0.45 0.94 -18.88
N ALA A 132 0.46 1.01 -17.92
CA ALA A 132 0.55 2.13 -16.97
C ALA A 132 0.83 3.45 -17.66
N ARG A 133 1.77 3.47 -18.61
CA ARG A 133 2.04 4.63 -19.44
C ARG A 133 0.80 5.08 -20.22
N ALA A 134 0.13 4.15 -20.89
CA ALA A 134 -1.07 4.46 -21.66
C ALA A 134 -2.20 5.02 -20.77
N ALA A 135 -2.39 4.47 -19.56
CA ALA A 135 -3.36 4.99 -18.61
C ALA A 135 -3.02 6.41 -18.15
N ILE A 136 -1.74 6.67 -17.81
CA ILE A 136 -1.25 8.01 -17.42
C ILE A 136 -1.42 9.02 -18.56
N GLU A 137 -1.09 8.66 -19.80
CA GLU A 137 -1.27 9.53 -20.97
C GLU A 137 -2.74 9.79 -21.29
N ARG A 138 -3.63 8.80 -21.08
CA ARG A 138 -5.06 8.92 -21.37
C ARG A 138 -5.82 9.76 -20.33
N TRP A 139 -5.44 9.67 -19.05
CA TRP A 139 -6.27 10.19 -17.95
C TRP A 139 -5.55 11.06 -16.90
N GLY A 140 -4.23 11.26 -16.98
CA GLY A 140 -3.44 12.05 -16.02
C GLY A 140 -3.40 13.55 -16.35
#